data_AF-A0A4C1V4Y7-F1
#
_entry.id   AF-A0A4C1V4Y7-F1
#
_cell.length_a   1.000
_cell.length_b   1.000
_cell.length_c   1.000
_cell.angle_alpha   90.00
_cell.angle_beta   90.00
_cell.angle_gamma   90.00
#
_symmetry.space_group_name_H-M   'P 1'
#
loop_
_entity.id
_entity.type
_entity.pdbx_description
1 polymer ?
#
loop_
_entity_poly.entity_id
_entity_poly.type
_entity_poly.pdbx_seq_one_letter_code
_entity_poly.pdbx_strand_id
1 'polypeptide(L)'
;MLDQFNKKKQKLDLGESSTNNELPADENPVLEDQNETDEFASYDDKEKKMELKKNYLAHSIICAVRPKSFISTLHHATGLYINRKSGSKVIVNLLSNLGVCASYYDVALHEVSAIKAEITTVTPPVFAQYIYDNADHNAQTIDGKNTIHVAAGIAAINPPSALGTDSPVPKLKKLLEACEVASFGNVPLREYNDCGTSLQSIIYKDVRKYKFGNIEPGLSPVYTTYIWGCYLQVWNLPSLRGYLEKISNKIQYSVSRILMLPIIDQDPSNPQTIYTALHFAANHAKQIRMNTCFVTFDYALWIKAKQILCNTQDKELESVQLRLGGFHLLMSYLKAVGTIMDGSGIKVLFVTVFATNSVDKMLNCTTYSRAIRAHILAATAIGELIAKTAESEENINKHSNISGIKTFDPCRAPPSMMSVQRIINKKKSQLSTLLNDFKDNPPSLDSINENDDCRAMFNLFSSALETLKSRGPLKSRIDQ
;
A
#
# COMPACT_ATOMS: atom_id res chain seq x y z
N MET A 1 -32.54 -16.04 -31.26
CA MET A 1 -31.66 -14.88 -30.92
C MET A 1 -30.16 -15.16 -31.10
N LEU A 2 -29.70 -16.41 -31.27
CA LEU A 2 -28.31 -16.72 -31.62
C LEU A 2 -28.01 -16.60 -33.14
N ASP A 3 -29.02 -16.63 -34.02
CA ASP A 3 -28.84 -16.58 -35.48
C ASP A 3 -28.64 -15.18 -36.08
N GLN A 4 -28.92 -14.11 -35.33
CA GLN A 4 -28.67 -12.74 -35.79
C GLN A 4 -27.21 -12.29 -35.56
N PHE A 5 -26.46 -13.00 -34.71
CA PHE A 5 -25.07 -12.66 -34.40
C PHE A 5 -24.08 -13.11 -35.49
N ASN A 6 -24.37 -14.20 -36.21
CA ASN A 6 -23.47 -14.76 -37.21
C ASN A 6 -23.53 -14.07 -38.59
N LYS A 7 -24.58 -13.29 -38.88
CA LYS A 7 -24.72 -12.58 -40.17
C LYS A 7 -24.06 -11.19 -40.23
N LYS A 8 -23.56 -10.66 -39.10
CA LYS A 8 -22.91 -9.33 -39.06
C LYS A 8 -21.38 -9.36 -39.19
N LYS A 9 -20.76 -10.54 -39.15
CA LYS A 9 -19.29 -10.68 -39.19
C LYS A 9 -18.69 -10.74 -40.61
N GLN A 10 -19.52 -10.62 -41.65
CA GLN A 10 -19.10 -10.76 -43.07
C GLN A 10 -19.21 -9.47 -43.90
N LYS A 11 -19.49 -8.32 -43.28
CA LYS A 11 -19.50 -7.01 -43.96
C LYS A 11 -18.91 -5.95 -43.03
N LEU A 12 -17.58 -5.88 -42.98
CA LEU A 12 -16.82 -4.70 -42.56
C LEU A 12 -15.34 -5.00 -42.87
N ASP A 13 -15.08 -5.06 -44.17
CA ASP A 13 -13.75 -4.87 -44.73
C ASP A 13 -13.93 -3.86 -45.86
N LEU A 14 -13.00 -2.91 -45.97
CA LEU A 14 -12.94 -1.73 -46.85
C LEU A 14 -13.49 -0.42 -46.26
N GLY A 15 -12.56 0.45 -45.86
CA GLY A 15 -12.80 1.85 -45.54
C GLY A 15 -11.60 2.50 -44.85
N GLU A 16 -10.56 2.81 -45.61
CA GLU A 16 -9.48 3.71 -45.18
C GLU A 16 -10.05 5.11 -44.89
N SER A 17 -9.72 5.69 -43.73
CA SER A 17 -9.66 7.15 -43.59
C SER A 17 -8.72 7.54 -42.44
N SER A 18 -7.66 8.23 -42.84
CA SER A 18 -6.68 8.93 -42.02
C SER A 18 -7.29 10.10 -41.25
N THR A 19 -7.15 10.11 -39.92
CA THR A 19 -7.14 11.35 -39.11
C THR A 19 -6.29 11.16 -37.86
N ASN A 20 -5.18 11.89 -37.80
CA ASN A 20 -4.32 12.05 -36.64
C ASN A 20 -5.10 12.70 -35.49
N ASN A 21 -5.15 12.04 -34.33
CA ASN A 21 -5.42 12.66 -33.04
C ASN A 21 -4.61 11.93 -31.98
N GLU A 22 -3.54 12.58 -31.50
CA GLU A 22 -2.69 12.12 -30.40
C GLU A 22 -3.48 12.17 -29.09
N LEU A 23 -3.76 10.99 -28.54
CA LEU A 23 -4.25 10.80 -27.17
C LEU A 23 -3.06 10.84 -26.19
N PRO A 24 -3.24 11.35 -24.96
CA PRO A 24 -2.19 11.36 -23.96
C PRO A 24 -1.87 9.92 -23.53
N ALA A 25 -0.59 9.56 -23.58
CA ALA A 25 -0.09 8.26 -23.14
C ALA A 25 -0.37 8.06 -21.65
N ASP A 26 -1.40 7.26 -21.35
CA ASP A 26 -1.51 6.59 -20.07
C ASP A 26 -0.40 5.53 -20.00
N GLU A 27 0.50 5.71 -19.05
CA GLU A 27 1.46 4.69 -18.62
C GLU A 27 0.68 3.55 -17.95
N ASN A 28 0.06 2.69 -18.77
CA ASN A 28 -0.21 1.32 -18.36
C ASN A 28 1.15 0.68 -18.08
N PRO A 29 1.35 0.00 -16.94
CA PRO A 29 2.45 -0.93 -16.83
C PRO A 29 2.18 -2.00 -17.89
N VAL A 30 2.94 -1.92 -18.98
CA VAL A 30 3.12 -3.04 -19.89
C VAL A 30 3.51 -4.19 -18.98
N LEU A 31 2.61 -5.18 -18.87
CA LEU A 31 3.02 -6.52 -18.48
C LEU A 31 4.07 -6.88 -19.50
N GLU A 32 5.35 -6.71 -19.12
CA GLU A 32 6.45 -7.31 -19.84
C GLU A 32 6.06 -8.78 -19.99
N ASP A 33 5.76 -9.17 -21.22
CA ASP A 33 5.83 -10.55 -21.64
C ASP A 33 7.24 -10.98 -21.22
N GLN A 34 7.31 -11.71 -20.13
CA GLN A 34 8.50 -12.44 -19.78
C GLN A 34 8.69 -13.39 -20.96
N ASN A 35 9.58 -12.99 -21.88
CA ASN A 35 10.25 -13.93 -22.75
C ASN A 35 10.84 -14.97 -21.80
N GLU A 36 10.11 -16.09 -21.62
CA GLU A 36 10.61 -17.31 -21.02
C GLU A 36 11.74 -17.80 -21.92
N THR A 37 12.93 -17.25 -21.72
CA THR A 37 14.15 -17.97 -22.03
C THR A 37 14.16 -19.17 -21.09
N ASP A 38 13.96 -20.36 -21.67
CA ASP A 38 14.16 -21.67 -21.06
C ASP A 38 15.60 -21.78 -20.50
N GLU A 39 15.89 -21.10 -19.39
CA GLU A 39 17.15 -21.19 -18.66
C GLU A 39 17.02 -22.28 -17.59
N PHE A 40 17.69 -23.40 -17.87
CA PHE A 40 18.15 -24.45 -16.94
C PHE A 40 17.35 -24.60 -15.64
N ALA A 41 16.17 -25.22 -15.72
CA ALA A 41 15.49 -25.76 -14.54
C ALA A 41 16.47 -26.63 -13.72
N SER A 42 16.62 -26.30 -12.44
CA SER A 42 17.50 -27.02 -11.51
C SER A 42 17.11 -28.51 -11.47
N TYR A 43 18.05 -29.40 -11.12
CA TYR A 43 17.77 -30.84 -11.02
C TYR A 43 16.56 -31.13 -10.11
N ASP A 44 16.44 -30.37 -9.01
CA ASP A 44 15.35 -30.44 -8.03
C ASP A 44 13.99 -30.01 -8.64
N ASP A 45 13.98 -29.04 -9.57
CA ASP A 45 12.77 -28.65 -10.30
C ASP A 45 12.32 -29.71 -11.30
N LYS A 46 13.27 -30.41 -11.95
CA LYS A 46 12.94 -31.50 -12.88
C LYS A 46 12.34 -32.69 -12.15
N GLU A 47 12.86 -33.03 -10.96
CA GLU A 47 12.34 -34.10 -10.13
C GLU A 47 10.92 -33.78 -9.62
N LYS A 48 10.69 -32.58 -9.09
CA LYS A 48 9.34 -32.12 -8.67
C LYS A 48 8.34 -32.13 -9.83
N LYS A 49 8.74 -31.65 -11.02
CA LYS A 49 7.89 -31.69 -12.22
C LYS A 49 7.56 -33.13 -12.63
N MET A 50 8.51 -34.05 -12.53
CA MET A 50 8.27 -35.47 -12.82
C MET A 50 7.30 -36.10 -11.81
N GLU A 51 7.46 -35.80 -10.53
CA GLU A 51 6.60 -36.32 -9.48
C GLU A 51 5.15 -35.82 -9.63
N LEU A 52 4.96 -34.54 -9.97
CA LEU A 52 3.64 -34.00 -10.29
C LEU A 52 2.98 -34.76 -11.47
N LYS A 53 3.74 -35.06 -12.54
CA LYS A 53 3.24 -35.84 -13.68
C LYS A 53 2.81 -37.25 -13.27
N LYS A 54 3.62 -37.94 -12.46
CA LYS A 54 3.28 -39.26 -11.93
C LYS A 54 2.00 -39.21 -11.10
N ASN A 55 1.88 -38.25 -10.20
CA ASN A 55 0.69 -38.07 -9.36
C ASN A 55 -0.56 -37.80 -10.21
N TYR A 56 -0.43 -36.98 -11.25
CA TYR A 56 -1.53 -36.71 -12.17
C TYR A 56 -1.98 -37.97 -12.93
N LEU A 57 -1.03 -38.75 -13.45
CA LEU A 57 -1.31 -40.01 -14.12
C LEU A 57 -1.97 -41.02 -13.16
N ALA A 58 -1.44 -41.15 -11.94
CA ALA A 58 -2.03 -42.01 -10.91
C ALA A 58 -3.48 -41.63 -10.60
N HIS A 59 -3.75 -40.34 -10.39
CA HIS A 59 -5.11 -39.82 -10.21
C HIS A 59 -6.01 -40.13 -11.40
N SER A 60 -5.50 -39.97 -12.63
CA SER A 60 -6.25 -40.26 -13.85
C SER A 60 -6.61 -41.74 -13.96
N ILE A 61 -5.67 -42.63 -13.64
CA ILE A 61 -5.89 -44.09 -13.60
C ILE A 61 -6.94 -44.44 -12.54
N ILE A 62 -6.82 -43.89 -11.33
CA ILE A 62 -7.79 -44.16 -10.26
C ILE A 62 -9.19 -43.66 -10.66
N CYS A 63 -9.30 -42.46 -11.25
CA CYS A 63 -10.57 -41.95 -11.76
C CYS A 63 -11.16 -42.86 -12.86
N ALA A 64 -10.34 -43.41 -13.75
CA ALA A 64 -10.79 -44.32 -14.80
C ALA A 64 -11.29 -45.67 -14.24
N VAL A 65 -10.61 -46.22 -13.24
CA VAL A 65 -10.96 -47.52 -12.63
C VAL A 65 -12.10 -47.38 -11.60
N ARG A 66 -12.21 -46.22 -10.95
CA ARG A 66 -13.14 -45.94 -9.84
C ARG A 66 -13.88 -44.60 -9.98
N PRO A 67 -14.66 -44.40 -11.07
CA PRO A 67 -15.23 -43.09 -11.41
C PRO A 67 -16.24 -42.55 -10.39
N LYS A 68 -16.85 -43.41 -9.57
CA LYS A 68 -17.87 -43.01 -8.58
C LYS A 68 -17.37 -42.96 -7.13
N SER A 69 -16.17 -43.46 -6.85
CA SER A 69 -15.66 -43.61 -5.48
C SER A 69 -14.38 -42.82 -5.21
N PHE A 70 -13.82 -42.15 -6.21
CA PHE A 70 -12.65 -41.29 -6.06
C PHE A 70 -12.89 -39.91 -6.68
N ILE A 71 -12.59 -38.86 -5.92
CA ILE A 71 -12.61 -37.48 -6.39
C ILE A 71 -11.15 -37.05 -6.52
N SER A 72 -10.65 -36.94 -7.76
CA SER A 72 -9.29 -36.46 -8.00
C SER A 72 -9.20 -34.97 -7.71
N THR A 73 -8.43 -34.61 -6.69
CA THR A 73 -8.10 -33.22 -6.34
C THR A 73 -7.35 -32.52 -7.47
N LEU A 74 -6.42 -33.22 -8.14
CA LEU A 74 -5.67 -32.68 -9.29
C LEU A 74 -6.58 -32.38 -10.49
N HIS A 75 -7.52 -33.27 -10.81
CA HIS A 75 -8.49 -33.04 -11.89
C HIS A 75 -9.45 -31.90 -11.57
N HIS A 76 -9.91 -31.79 -10.32
CA HIS A 76 -10.74 -30.66 -9.87
C HIS A 76 -9.97 -29.34 -9.91
N ALA A 77 -8.74 -29.31 -9.40
CA ALA A 77 -7.89 -28.13 -9.42
C ALA A 77 -7.61 -27.66 -10.86
N THR A 78 -7.31 -28.61 -11.77
CA THR A 78 -7.11 -28.30 -13.19
C THR A 78 -8.38 -27.75 -13.83
N GLY A 79 -9.54 -28.39 -13.60
CA GLY A 79 -10.81 -27.95 -14.14
C GLY A 79 -11.23 -26.57 -13.62
N LEU A 80 -11.06 -26.33 -12.33
CA LEU A 80 -11.31 -25.04 -11.68
C LEU A 80 -10.42 -23.94 -12.24
N TYR A 81 -9.12 -24.22 -12.40
CA TYR A 81 -8.18 -23.27 -12.97
C TYR A 81 -8.55 -22.89 -14.41
N ILE A 82 -8.84 -23.88 -15.27
CA ILE A 82 -9.27 -23.65 -16.65
C ILE A 82 -10.58 -22.88 -16.68
N ASN A 83 -11.55 -23.21 -15.81
CA ASN A 83 -12.82 -22.51 -15.74
C ASN A 83 -12.61 -21.03 -15.41
N ARG A 84 -11.81 -20.72 -14.38
CA ARG A 84 -11.50 -19.34 -13.98
C ARG A 84 -10.71 -18.57 -15.02
N LYS A 85 -9.80 -19.24 -15.74
CA LYS A 85 -8.94 -18.59 -16.73
C LYS A 85 -9.64 -18.35 -18.07
N SER A 86 -10.51 -19.28 -18.48
CA SER A 86 -11.15 -19.24 -19.80
C SER A 86 -12.62 -18.79 -19.79
N GLY A 87 -13.32 -18.92 -18.65
CA GLY A 87 -14.77 -18.75 -18.58
C GLY A 87 -15.57 -19.70 -19.47
N SER A 88 -14.95 -20.75 -20.03
CA SER A 88 -15.52 -21.57 -21.10
C SER A 88 -15.89 -22.97 -20.63
N LYS A 89 -17.19 -23.19 -20.45
CA LYS A 89 -17.77 -24.53 -20.23
C LYS A 89 -17.38 -25.52 -21.33
N VAL A 90 -17.23 -25.06 -22.58
CA VAL A 90 -16.88 -25.91 -23.72
C VAL A 90 -15.46 -26.46 -23.56
N ILE A 91 -14.50 -25.61 -23.22
CA ILE A 91 -13.10 -26.01 -23.03
C ILE A 91 -12.98 -26.98 -21.85
N VAL A 92 -13.62 -26.67 -20.72
CA VAL A 92 -13.59 -27.54 -19.53
C VAL A 92 -14.17 -28.92 -19.85
N ASN A 93 -15.31 -28.98 -20.54
CA ASN A 93 -15.91 -30.27 -20.90
C ASN A 93 -15.10 -31.03 -21.96
N LEU A 94 -14.48 -30.35 -22.93
CA LEU A 94 -13.60 -30.98 -23.91
C LEU A 94 -12.43 -31.68 -23.19
N LEU A 95 -11.76 -30.97 -22.28
CA LEU A 95 -10.63 -31.51 -21.53
C LEU A 95 -11.05 -32.60 -20.54
N SER A 96 -12.23 -32.47 -19.95
CA SER A 96 -12.80 -33.51 -19.10
C SER A 96 -13.10 -34.80 -19.88
N ASN A 97 -13.66 -34.68 -21.09
CA ASN A 97 -13.90 -35.83 -21.97
C ASN A 97 -12.60 -36.53 -22.41
N LEU A 98 -11.49 -35.80 -22.45
CA LEU A 98 -10.16 -36.35 -22.70
C LEU A 98 -9.50 -36.96 -21.45
N GLY A 99 -10.19 -36.96 -20.30
CA GLY A 99 -9.67 -37.48 -19.03
C GLY A 99 -8.64 -36.57 -18.35
N VAL A 100 -8.53 -35.31 -18.78
CA VAL A 100 -7.57 -34.36 -18.23
C VAL A 100 -8.10 -33.75 -16.94
N CYS A 101 -9.33 -33.26 -16.90
CA CYS A 101 -9.87 -32.59 -15.71
C CYS A 101 -11.26 -33.07 -15.29
N ALA A 102 -11.73 -32.57 -14.14
CA ALA A 102 -13.10 -32.78 -13.70
C ALA A 102 -14.08 -32.10 -14.67
N SER A 103 -15.31 -32.62 -14.73
CA SER A 103 -16.34 -32.04 -15.59
C SER A 103 -16.70 -30.63 -15.15
N TYR A 104 -17.23 -29.81 -16.06
CA TYR A 104 -17.71 -28.48 -15.67
C TYR A 104 -18.77 -28.55 -14.56
N TYR A 105 -19.61 -29.59 -14.59
CA TYR A 105 -20.63 -29.80 -13.57
C TYR A 105 -20.00 -30.02 -12.19
N ASP A 106 -18.97 -30.88 -12.10
CA ASP A 106 -18.29 -31.16 -10.82
C ASP A 106 -17.53 -29.95 -10.30
N VAL A 107 -16.89 -29.18 -11.20
CA VAL A 107 -16.23 -27.91 -10.87
C VAL A 107 -17.24 -26.91 -10.30
N ALA A 108 -18.35 -26.67 -11.01
CA ALA A 108 -19.39 -25.76 -10.56
C ALA A 108 -20.02 -26.23 -9.23
N LEU A 109 -20.23 -27.53 -9.07
CA LEU A 109 -20.76 -28.11 -7.84
C LEU A 109 -19.81 -27.88 -6.66
N HIS A 110 -18.50 -28.04 -6.89
CA HIS A 110 -17.48 -27.75 -5.89
C HIS A 110 -17.44 -26.26 -5.52
N GLU A 111 -17.55 -25.35 -6.48
CA GLU A 111 -17.59 -23.90 -6.23
C GLU A 111 -18.81 -23.51 -5.37
N VAL A 112 -20.01 -24.00 -5.71
CA VAL A 112 -21.23 -23.75 -4.92
C VAL A 112 -21.14 -24.39 -3.54
N SER A 113 -20.58 -25.60 -3.45
CA SER A 113 -20.28 -26.26 -2.18
C SER A 113 -19.36 -25.41 -1.30
N ALA A 114 -18.31 -24.82 -1.87
CA ALA A 114 -17.35 -23.98 -1.16
C ALA A 114 -17.99 -22.67 -0.68
N ILE A 115 -18.84 -22.04 -1.50
CA ILE A 115 -19.60 -20.83 -1.13
C ILE A 115 -20.50 -21.12 0.09
N LYS A 116 -21.22 -22.26 0.09
CA LYS A 116 -22.12 -22.65 1.17
C LYS A 116 -21.39 -22.98 2.49
N ALA A 117 -20.14 -23.42 2.40
CA ALA A 117 -19.42 -23.97 3.55
C ALA A 117 -18.99 -22.92 4.59
N GLU A 118 -19.00 -21.62 4.25
CA GLU A 118 -18.43 -20.54 5.07
C GLU A 118 -17.08 -20.95 5.68
N ILE A 119 -16.13 -21.31 4.82
CA ILE A 119 -14.90 -22.06 5.15
C ILE A 119 -14.02 -21.34 6.19
N THR A 120 -14.24 -20.04 6.38
CA THR A 120 -13.34 -19.20 7.16
C THR A 120 -13.89 -18.94 8.55
N THR A 121 -13.09 -19.27 9.57
CA THR A 121 -13.42 -18.99 10.98
C THR A 121 -12.40 -18.02 11.56
N VAL A 122 -12.86 -17.11 12.41
CA VAL A 122 -11.99 -16.17 13.13
C VAL A 122 -12.03 -16.51 14.61
N THR A 123 -10.88 -16.83 15.19
CA THR A 123 -10.76 -17.21 16.60
C THR A 123 -10.24 -16.03 17.44
N PRO A 124 -11.05 -15.44 18.34
CA PRO A 124 -10.59 -14.37 19.23
C PRO A 124 -9.62 -14.88 20.32
N PRO A 125 -8.77 -14.01 20.91
CA PRO A 125 -8.64 -12.58 20.67
C PRO A 125 -7.89 -12.29 19.37
N VAL A 126 -8.39 -11.32 18.59
CA VAL A 126 -7.85 -10.99 17.27
C VAL A 126 -7.98 -9.48 17.03
N PHE A 127 -7.06 -8.95 16.23
CA PHE A 127 -7.19 -7.63 15.65
C PHE A 127 -7.57 -7.74 14.18
N ALA A 128 -8.61 -7.01 13.78
CA ALA A 128 -9.09 -6.91 12.42
C ALA A 128 -9.19 -5.44 12.00
N GLN A 129 -8.56 -5.09 10.89
CA GLN A 129 -8.79 -3.81 10.22
C GLN A 129 -9.64 -4.05 8.98
N TYR A 130 -10.76 -3.35 8.87
CA TYR A 130 -11.69 -3.45 7.74
C TYR A 130 -11.29 -2.43 6.68
N ILE A 131 -11.34 -2.85 5.43
CA ILE A 131 -11.07 -2.00 4.26
C ILE A 131 -12.17 -2.27 3.26
N TYR A 132 -12.83 -1.22 2.79
CA TYR A 132 -13.83 -1.32 1.73
C TYR A 132 -13.42 -0.44 0.57
N ASP A 133 -13.63 -0.95 -0.64
CA ASP A 133 -13.34 -0.27 -1.88
C ASP A 133 -14.30 -0.72 -2.99
N ASN A 134 -14.19 -0.11 -4.17
CA ASN A 134 -14.87 -0.60 -5.36
C ASN A 134 -14.33 -1.96 -5.81
N ALA A 135 -15.25 -2.83 -6.22
CA ALA A 135 -14.98 -4.04 -6.98
C ALA A 135 -15.63 -3.89 -8.35
N ASP A 136 -14.77 -3.55 -9.32
CA ASP A 136 -15.20 -3.33 -10.69
C ASP A 136 -14.99 -4.58 -11.54
N HIS A 137 -16.03 -5.00 -12.26
CA HIS A 137 -15.91 -6.03 -13.30
C HIS A 137 -16.34 -5.49 -14.65
N ASN A 138 -15.63 -5.93 -15.70
CA ASN A 138 -15.84 -5.50 -17.08
C ASN A 138 -15.76 -3.98 -17.29
N ALA A 139 -15.04 -3.23 -16.45
CA ALA A 139 -14.98 -1.77 -16.50
C ALA A 139 -14.49 -1.17 -17.84
N GLN A 140 -13.88 -1.98 -18.70
CA GLN A 140 -13.32 -1.59 -19.99
C GLN A 140 -14.20 -1.99 -21.18
N THR A 141 -15.52 -1.81 -21.08
CA THR A 141 -16.40 -1.93 -22.26
C THR A 141 -16.36 -0.64 -23.07
N ILE A 142 -16.35 -0.78 -24.41
CA ILE A 142 -16.28 0.36 -25.35
C ILE A 142 -17.43 1.36 -25.13
N ASP A 143 -18.61 0.86 -24.75
CA ASP A 143 -19.82 1.65 -24.53
C ASP A 143 -20.11 1.92 -23.05
N GLY A 144 -19.27 1.45 -22.13
CA GLY A 144 -19.47 1.55 -20.68
C GLY A 144 -20.67 0.77 -20.15
N LYS A 145 -21.27 -0.14 -20.93
CA LYS A 145 -22.41 -0.98 -20.49
C LYS A 145 -21.94 -2.32 -19.94
N ASN A 146 -22.83 -2.99 -19.20
CA ASN A 146 -22.59 -4.31 -18.57
C ASN A 146 -21.34 -4.34 -17.67
N THR A 147 -21.01 -3.19 -17.09
CA THR A 147 -20.01 -3.04 -16.03
C THR A 147 -20.66 -3.34 -14.69
N ILE A 148 -19.93 -4.00 -13.80
CA ILE A 148 -20.34 -4.15 -12.40
C ILE A 148 -19.53 -3.15 -11.60
N HIS A 149 -20.19 -2.31 -10.81
CA HIS A 149 -19.58 -1.34 -9.90
C HIS A 149 -20.21 -1.53 -8.52
N VAL A 150 -19.58 -2.36 -7.69
CA VAL A 150 -20.12 -2.78 -6.38
C VAL A 150 -19.09 -2.58 -5.28
N ALA A 151 -19.51 -2.52 -4.02
CA ALA A 151 -18.57 -2.40 -2.91
C ALA A 151 -18.11 -3.77 -2.42
N ALA A 152 -16.80 -3.94 -2.28
CA ALA A 152 -16.21 -5.13 -1.68
C ALA A 152 -15.42 -4.77 -0.43
N GLY A 153 -15.48 -5.67 0.56
CA GLY A 153 -14.74 -5.54 1.79
C GLY A 153 -13.65 -6.59 1.93
N ILE A 154 -12.57 -6.22 2.60
CA ILE A 154 -11.59 -7.15 3.15
C ILE A 154 -11.34 -6.81 4.61
N ALA A 155 -10.93 -7.80 5.39
CA ALA A 155 -10.39 -7.60 6.73
C ALA A 155 -8.96 -8.11 6.82
N ALA A 156 -8.04 -7.26 7.24
CA ALA A 156 -6.67 -7.65 7.57
C ALA A 156 -6.62 -8.16 9.01
N ILE A 157 -6.39 -9.47 9.17
CA ILE A 157 -6.48 -10.20 10.44
C ILE A 157 -5.08 -10.42 11.03
N ASN A 158 -4.93 -10.16 12.33
CA ASN A 158 -3.70 -10.38 13.10
C ASN A 158 -4.02 -10.95 14.50
N PRO A 159 -3.32 -12.00 14.97
CA PRO A 159 -2.28 -12.76 14.27
C PRO A 159 -2.86 -13.59 13.12
N PRO A 160 -2.06 -13.96 12.10
CA PRO A 160 -2.51 -14.77 10.96
C PRO A 160 -3.12 -16.12 11.33
N SER A 161 -2.65 -16.69 12.44
CA SER A 161 -3.13 -17.95 12.99
C SER A 161 -4.58 -17.88 13.50
N ALA A 162 -5.11 -16.67 13.74
CA ALA A 162 -6.50 -16.50 14.17
C ALA A 162 -7.51 -16.80 13.05
N LEU A 163 -7.08 -16.81 11.79
CA LEU A 163 -7.94 -17.09 10.64
C LEU A 163 -7.79 -18.55 10.22
N GLY A 164 -8.75 -19.41 10.60
CA GLY A 164 -8.78 -20.82 10.23
C GLY A 164 -9.50 -21.06 8.91
N THR A 165 -8.99 -21.98 8.09
CA THR A 165 -9.55 -22.36 6.77
C THR A 165 -9.86 -23.86 6.66
N ASP A 166 -9.80 -24.60 7.76
CA ASP A 166 -9.78 -26.07 7.75
C ASP A 166 -11.19 -26.69 7.80
N SER A 167 -12.24 -25.87 7.63
CA SER A 167 -13.62 -26.36 7.61
C SER A 167 -13.84 -27.25 6.37
N PRO A 168 -14.34 -28.48 6.55
CA PRO A 168 -14.60 -29.37 5.43
C PRO A 168 -15.68 -28.79 4.52
N VAL A 169 -15.40 -28.71 3.23
CA VAL A 169 -16.39 -28.28 2.23
C VAL A 169 -17.42 -29.40 2.04
N PRO A 170 -18.71 -29.19 2.37
CA PRO A 170 -19.72 -30.21 2.24
C PRO A 170 -19.98 -30.50 0.76
N LYS A 171 -19.91 -31.77 0.38
CA LYS A 171 -20.24 -32.18 -0.99
C LYS A 171 -21.75 -32.08 -1.21
N LEU A 172 -22.18 -31.15 -2.06
CA LEU A 172 -23.57 -31.04 -2.48
C LEU A 172 -23.94 -32.23 -3.39
N LYS A 173 -25.21 -32.67 -3.31
CA LYS A 173 -25.72 -33.76 -4.15
C LYS A 173 -26.16 -33.27 -5.54
N LYS A 174 -26.57 -32.01 -5.64
CA LYS A 174 -27.04 -31.35 -6.86
C LYS A 174 -26.60 -29.89 -6.87
N LEU A 175 -26.45 -29.33 -8.06
CA LEU A 175 -26.33 -27.88 -8.23
C LEU A 175 -27.59 -27.20 -7.70
N LEU A 176 -27.38 -26.06 -7.06
CA LEU A 176 -28.45 -25.19 -6.57
C LEU A 176 -28.83 -24.19 -7.66
N GLU A 177 -30.04 -23.66 -7.58
CA GLU A 177 -30.50 -22.60 -8.50
C GLU A 177 -29.71 -21.31 -8.25
N ALA A 178 -29.53 -20.49 -9.29
CA ALA A 178 -28.76 -19.25 -9.20
C ALA A 178 -29.28 -18.29 -8.12
N CYS A 179 -30.61 -18.24 -7.91
CA CYS A 179 -31.21 -17.42 -6.86
C CYS A 179 -30.88 -17.91 -5.44
N GLU A 180 -30.77 -19.22 -5.25
CA GLU A 180 -30.35 -19.80 -3.96
C GLU A 180 -28.87 -19.53 -3.72
N VAL A 181 -28.03 -19.69 -4.75
CA VAL A 181 -26.60 -19.36 -4.64
C VAL A 181 -26.38 -17.87 -4.32
N ALA A 182 -27.13 -16.99 -4.97
CA ALA A 182 -27.08 -15.55 -4.75
C ALA A 182 -27.54 -15.12 -3.34
N SER A 183 -28.28 -15.97 -2.63
CA SER A 183 -28.67 -15.72 -1.24
C SER A 183 -27.52 -15.94 -0.25
N PHE A 184 -26.49 -16.71 -0.63
CA PHE A 184 -25.30 -16.92 0.19
C PHE A 184 -24.39 -15.69 0.14
N GLY A 185 -23.89 -15.26 1.31
CA GLY A 185 -22.99 -14.11 1.40
C GLY A 185 -23.64 -12.77 1.04
N ASN A 186 -24.98 -12.69 1.00
CA ASN A 186 -25.67 -11.41 0.82
C ASN A 186 -25.55 -10.55 2.09
N VAL A 187 -25.20 -9.27 1.94
CA VAL A 187 -25.29 -8.29 3.02
C VAL A 187 -26.58 -7.49 2.84
N PRO A 188 -27.57 -7.62 3.76
CA PRO A 188 -28.80 -6.84 3.67
C PRO A 188 -28.49 -5.34 3.74
N LEU A 189 -28.97 -4.59 2.74
CA LEU A 189 -28.83 -3.14 2.73
C LEU A 189 -29.58 -2.53 3.91
N ARG A 190 -28.90 -1.66 4.66
CA ARG A 190 -29.52 -0.87 5.73
C ARG A 190 -29.95 0.47 5.18
N GLU A 191 -31.20 0.86 5.41
CA GLU A 191 -31.68 2.19 5.03
C GLU A 191 -30.89 3.28 5.75
N TYR A 192 -30.49 4.30 4.98
CA TYR A 192 -29.84 5.50 5.50
C TYR A 192 -30.69 6.71 5.14
N ASN A 193 -31.27 7.34 6.15
CA ASN A 193 -32.01 8.58 5.99
C ASN A 193 -31.03 9.75 6.01
N ASP A 194 -30.79 10.35 4.84
CA ASP A 194 -29.92 11.52 4.72
C ASP A 194 -30.56 12.72 5.45
N CYS A 195 -29.96 13.11 6.56
CA CYS A 195 -30.38 14.25 7.38
C CYS A 195 -29.71 15.58 6.97
N GLY A 196 -29.10 15.64 5.78
CA GLY A 196 -28.41 16.81 5.29
C GLY A 196 -26.93 16.74 5.66
N THR A 197 -26.13 16.16 4.75
CA THR A 197 -24.69 16.00 4.92
C THR A 197 -23.94 17.34 4.84
N SER A 198 -23.59 17.93 5.98
CA SER A 198 -22.73 19.13 6.03
C SER A 198 -21.34 18.79 6.58
N LEU A 199 -20.29 19.20 5.85
CA LEU A 199 -18.90 19.14 6.34
C LEU A 199 -18.65 20.10 7.51
N GLN A 200 -19.57 21.02 7.79
CA GLN A 200 -19.48 21.98 8.91
C GLN A 200 -19.50 21.27 10.27
N SER A 201 -20.02 20.03 10.35
CA SER A 201 -19.99 19.24 11.59
C SER A 201 -18.64 18.57 11.86
N ILE A 202 -17.67 18.67 10.93
CA ILE A 202 -16.32 18.14 11.14
C ILE A 202 -15.57 19.07 12.09
N ILE A 203 -15.36 18.59 13.32
CA ILE A 203 -14.57 19.29 14.32
C ILE A 203 -13.08 19.02 14.06
N TYR A 204 -12.37 20.05 13.62
CA TYR A 204 -10.90 20.02 13.55
C TYR A 204 -10.32 20.11 14.96
N LYS A 205 -9.49 19.14 15.31
CA LYS A 205 -8.79 19.13 16.59
C LYS A 205 -7.32 19.46 16.38
N ASP A 206 -6.79 20.31 17.25
CA ASP A 206 -5.37 20.65 17.23
C ASP A 206 -4.56 19.45 17.74
N VAL A 207 -3.89 18.76 16.81
CA VAL A 207 -3.06 17.58 17.09
C VAL A 207 -1.92 17.88 18.07
N ARG A 208 -1.46 19.13 18.16
CA ARG A 208 -0.38 19.54 19.10
C ARG A 208 -0.82 19.47 20.57
N LYS A 209 -2.13 19.47 20.83
CA LYS A 209 -2.69 19.33 22.18
C LYS A 209 -2.67 17.87 22.66
N TYR A 210 -2.40 16.93 21.78
CA TYR A 210 -2.33 15.50 22.09
C TYR A 210 -0.88 15.06 22.21
N LYS A 211 -0.55 14.36 23.30
CA LYS A 211 0.73 13.69 23.47
C LYS A 211 0.64 12.30 22.81
N PHE A 212 1.08 12.18 21.57
CA PHE A 212 1.18 10.89 20.89
C PHE A 212 2.48 10.19 21.35
N GLY A 213 2.48 9.61 22.55
CA GLY A 213 3.66 8.94 23.12
C GLY A 213 4.93 9.80 23.15
N ASN A 214 6.10 9.16 23.15
CA ASN A 214 7.41 9.82 23.01
C ASN A 214 7.75 10.07 21.53
N ILE A 215 6.81 10.59 20.73
CA ILE A 215 7.17 11.10 19.42
C ILE A 215 7.78 12.48 19.65
N GLU A 216 9.11 12.54 19.74
CA GLU A 216 9.81 13.82 19.70
C GLU A 216 9.60 14.43 18.31
N PRO A 217 8.97 15.62 18.20
CA PRO A 217 8.82 16.28 16.91
C PRO A 217 10.20 16.71 16.40
N GLY A 218 10.79 15.95 15.48
CA GLY A 218 12.11 16.24 14.93
C GLY A 218 12.60 15.20 13.92
N LEU A 219 13.70 15.53 13.25
CA LEU A 219 14.51 14.54 12.53
C LEU A 219 15.06 13.54 13.55
N SER A 220 15.30 12.29 13.14
CA SER A 220 16.00 11.31 13.95
C SER A 220 17.45 11.15 13.47
N PRO A 221 18.34 10.55 14.28
CA PRO A 221 19.70 10.21 13.85
C PRO A 221 19.72 9.45 12.52
N VAL A 222 18.74 8.59 12.26
CA VAL A 222 18.61 7.80 11.02
C VAL A 222 18.56 8.68 9.77
N TYR A 223 17.72 9.72 9.76
CA TYR A 223 17.60 10.63 8.62
C TYR A 223 18.82 11.54 8.48
N THR A 224 19.36 12.04 9.59
CA THR A 224 20.56 12.90 9.53
C THR A 224 21.79 12.11 9.11
N THR A 225 21.93 10.85 9.53
CA THR A 225 23.03 9.98 9.10
C THR A 225 22.99 9.75 7.59
N TYR A 226 21.80 9.54 7.02
CA TYR A 226 21.64 9.49 5.56
C TYR A 226 22.08 10.79 4.88
N ILE A 227 21.62 11.94 5.37
CA ILE A 227 21.99 13.26 4.83
C ILE A 227 23.51 13.50 4.93
N TRP A 228 24.13 13.16 6.06
CA TRP A 228 25.59 13.24 6.22
C TRP A 228 26.30 12.32 5.23
N GLY A 229 25.78 11.11 4.99
CA GLY A 229 26.30 10.23 3.94
C GLY A 229 26.26 10.86 2.55
N CYS A 230 25.16 11.52 2.19
CA CYS A 230 25.03 12.27 0.94
C CYS A 230 26.03 13.44 0.87
N TYR A 231 26.08 14.27 1.90
CA TYR A 231 26.99 15.42 1.99
C TYR A 231 28.47 15.02 1.89
N LEU A 232 28.84 13.88 2.50
CA LEU A 232 30.19 13.32 2.45
C LEU A 232 30.47 12.54 1.15
N GLN A 233 29.50 12.45 0.25
CA GLN A 233 29.60 11.72 -1.02
C GLN A 233 30.04 10.27 -0.84
N VAL A 234 29.48 9.60 0.17
CA VAL A 234 29.77 8.18 0.44
C VAL A 234 29.42 7.35 -0.79
N TRP A 235 30.41 6.59 -1.28
CA TRP A 235 30.26 5.75 -2.46
C TRP A 235 29.23 4.64 -2.20
N ASN A 236 28.42 4.30 -3.20
CA ASN A 236 27.38 3.26 -3.14
C ASN A 236 26.28 3.45 -2.06
N LEU A 237 26.08 4.64 -1.50
CA LEU A 237 24.94 4.90 -0.62
C LEU A 237 23.62 4.82 -1.45
N PRO A 238 22.67 3.93 -1.09
CA PRO A 238 21.42 3.81 -1.85
C PRO A 238 20.54 5.06 -1.69
N SER A 239 19.52 5.21 -2.53
CA SER A 239 18.47 6.21 -2.30
C SER A 239 17.82 6.03 -0.93
N LEU A 240 17.22 7.10 -0.37
CA LEU A 240 16.59 7.05 0.96
C LEU A 240 15.66 5.85 1.15
N ARG A 241 14.89 5.47 0.12
CA ARG A 241 14.04 4.27 0.16
C ARG A 241 14.85 2.99 0.41
N GLY A 242 15.90 2.76 -0.38
CA GLY A 242 16.75 1.58 -0.24
C GLY A 242 17.58 1.60 1.06
N TYR A 243 17.95 2.79 1.52
CA TYR A 243 18.58 2.97 2.83
C TYR A 243 17.62 2.52 3.96
N LEU A 244 16.40 3.07 3.99
CA LEU A 244 15.39 2.73 5.00
C LEU A 244 15.00 1.25 4.95
N GLU A 245 14.86 0.67 3.76
CA GLU A 245 14.59 -0.77 3.58
C GLU A 245 15.69 -1.63 4.22
N LYS A 246 16.97 -1.32 3.97
CA LYS A 246 18.08 -2.10 4.51
C LYS A 246 18.22 -1.99 6.03
N ILE A 247 18.10 -0.79 6.61
CA ILE A 247 18.25 -0.62 8.06
C ILE A 247 17.06 -1.18 8.86
N SER A 248 15.89 -1.28 8.22
CA SER A 248 14.65 -1.77 8.83
C SER A 248 14.45 -3.28 8.68
N ASN A 249 15.35 -3.98 7.98
CA ASN A 249 15.19 -5.40 7.66
C ASN A 249 15.08 -6.33 8.88
N LYS A 250 15.62 -5.92 10.03
CA LYS A 250 15.58 -6.67 11.30
C LYS A 250 14.40 -6.28 12.19
N ILE A 251 13.62 -5.26 11.80
CA ILE A 251 12.43 -4.87 12.54
C ILE A 251 11.42 -6.00 12.42
N GLN A 252 11.02 -6.55 13.56
CA GLN A 252 10.00 -7.58 13.60
C GLN A 252 8.65 -7.00 13.18
N TYR A 253 7.98 -7.67 12.25
CA TYR A 253 6.62 -7.36 11.86
C TYR A 253 5.82 -8.65 11.74
N SER A 254 4.50 -8.55 11.89
CA SER A 254 3.58 -9.65 11.57
C SER A 254 2.89 -9.34 10.24
N VAL A 255 2.97 -10.27 9.29
CA VAL A 255 2.14 -10.22 8.08
C VAL A 255 0.72 -10.52 8.50
N SER A 256 -0.27 -9.73 8.10
CA SER A 256 -1.68 -10.07 8.34
C SER A 256 -2.20 -11.08 7.32
N ARG A 257 -3.18 -11.90 7.70
CA ARG A 257 -3.94 -12.72 6.73
C ARG A 257 -5.19 -11.96 6.29
N ILE A 258 -5.50 -11.99 5.00
CA ILE A 258 -6.66 -11.29 4.45
C ILE A 258 -7.89 -12.22 4.50
N LEU A 259 -8.94 -11.76 5.16
CA LEU A 259 -10.28 -12.32 5.09
C LEU A 259 -11.07 -11.53 4.04
N MET A 260 -11.60 -12.22 3.05
CA MET A 260 -12.55 -11.62 2.11
C MET A 260 -13.90 -11.45 2.81
N LEU A 261 -14.46 -10.25 2.77
CA LEU A 261 -15.80 -9.97 3.29
C LEU A 261 -16.82 -10.08 2.15
N PRO A 262 -18.11 -10.25 2.47
CA PRO A 262 -19.11 -10.38 1.43
C PRO A 262 -19.28 -9.07 0.65
N ILE A 263 -19.66 -9.20 -0.62
CA ILE A 263 -19.88 -8.06 -1.53
C ILE A 263 -21.21 -7.40 -1.20
N ILE A 264 -21.24 -6.07 -1.20
CA ILE A 264 -22.47 -5.30 -1.13
C ILE A 264 -22.84 -4.93 -2.57
N ASP A 265 -23.91 -5.55 -3.08
CA ASP A 265 -24.37 -5.43 -4.47
C ASP A 265 -25.08 -4.08 -4.71
N GLN A 266 -24.33 -2.99 -4.54
CA GLN A 266 -24.76 -1.62 -4.76
C GLN A 266 -23.52 -0.74 -5.00
N ASP A 267 -23.74 0.38 -5.70
CA ASP A 267 -22.72 1.39 -5.98
C ASP A 267 -21.98 1.82 -4.69
N PRO A 268 -20.63 1.68 -4.61
CA PRO A 268 -19.83 2.04 -3.43
C PRO A 268 -20.03 3.47 -2.95
N SER A 269 -20.30 4.38 -3.88
CA SER A 269 -20.49 5.80 -3.61
C SER A 269 -21.87 6.13 -3.06
N ASN A 270 -22.82 5.19 -3.06
CA ASN A 270 -24.12 5.37 -2.45
C ASN A 270 -23.98 5.42 -0.90
N PRO A 271 -24.52 6.46 -0.22
CA PRO A 271 -24.48 6.55 1.24
C PRO A 271 -25.03 5.32 1.95
N GLN A 272 -26.05 4.66 1.39
CA GLN A 272 -26.65 3.44 1.93
C GLN A 272 -25.67 2.27 1.93
N THR A 273 -24.85 2.15 0.88
CA THR A 273 -23.80 1.13 0.75
C THR A 273 -22.71 1.35 1.80
N ILE A 274 -22.24 2.58 1.95
CA ILE A 274 -21.25 2.95 2.96
C ILE A 274 -21.80 2.69 4.37
N TYR A 275 -23.03 3.10 4.65
CA TYR A 275 -23.70 2.86 5.92
C TYR A 275 -23.81 1.36 6.23
N THR A 276 -24.17 0.56 5.24
CA THR A 276 -24.23 -0.91 5.34
C THR A 276 -22.86 -1.51 5.63
N ALA A 277 -21.80 -1.06 4.94
CA ALA A 277 -20.43 -1.52 5.17
C ALA A 277 -19.92 -1.20 6.59
N LEU A 278 -20.22 -0.01 7.10
CA LEU A 278 -19.88 0.42 8.46
C LEU A 278 -20.56 -0.49 9.50
N HIS A 279 -21.84 -0.78 9.31
CA HIS A 279 -22.61 -1.67 10.16
C HIS A 279 -22.12 -3.10 10.12
N PHE A 280 -21.80 -3.62 8.93
CA PHE A 280 -21.22 -4.95 8.80
C PHE A 280 -19.90 -5.03 9.58
N ALA A 281 -19.01 -4.05 9.40
CA ALA A 281 -17.73 -4.02 10.10
C ALA A 281 -17.88 -3.91 11.61
N ALA A 282 -18.78 -3.04 12.10
CA ALA A 282 -19.05 -2.89 13.54
C ALA A 282 -19.58 -4.19 14.17
N ASN A 283 -20.53 -4.85 13.49
CA ASN A 283 -21.10 -6.11 13.95
C ASN A 283 -20.07 -7.24 13.96
N HIS A 284 -19.28 -7.38 12.90
CA HIS A 284 -18.22 -8.39 12.84
C HIS A 284 -17.12 -8.12 13.89
N ALA A 285 -16.72 -6.85 14.08
CA ALA A 285 -15.77 -6.45 15.12
C ALA A 285 -16.26 -6.85 16.53
N LYS A 286 -17.56 -6.65 16.79
CA LYS A 286 -18.19 -7.08 18.05
C LYS A 286 -18.18 -8.60 18.22
N GLN A 287 -18.50 -9.36 17.16
CA GLN A 287 -18.47 -10.83 17.18
C GLN A 287 -17.07 -11.38 17.52
N ILE A 288 -16.03 -10.75 16.99
CA ILE A 288 -14.63 -11.12 17.26
C ILE A 288 -14.04 -10.44 18.50
N ARG A 289 -14.88 -9.81 19.33
CA ARG A 289 -14.54 -9.17 20.62
C ARG A 289 -13.57 -7.99 20.53
N MET A 290 -13.64 -7.20 19.46
CA MET A 290 -12.96 -5.91 19.35
C MET A 290 -13.84 -4.77 19.86
N ASN A 291 -13.30 -3.99 20.80
CA ASN A 291 -14.00 -2.82 21.35
C ASN A 291 -14.05 -1.62 20.39
N THR A 292 -13.05 -1.50 19.51
CA THR A 292 -12.93 -0.41 18.53
C THR A 292 -12.86 -1.02 17.14
N CYS A 293 -13.75 -0.60 16.24
CA CYS A 293 -13.80 -1.07 14.86
C CYS A 293 -13.08 -0.08 13.94
N PHE A 294 -11.97 -0.49 13.31
CA PHE A 294 -11.25 0.35 12.37
C PHE A 294 -11.71 0.08 10.94
N VAL A 295 -12.27 1.10 10.28
CA VAL A 295 -12.73 0.99 8.89
C VAL A 295 -11.94 1.97 8.02
N THR A 296 -11.40 1.47 6.93
CA THR A 296 -10.56 2.21 5.98
C THR A 296 -11.28 2.33 4.65
N PHE A 297 -11.24 3.54 4.09
CA PHE A 297 -11.78 3.86 2.78
C PHE A 297 -10.77 4.69 2.00
N ASP A 298 -10.89 4.72 0.67
CA ASP A 298 -10.24 5.72 -0.17
C ASP A 298 -10.72 7.15 0.18
N TYR A 299 -10.17 8.19 -0.44
CA TYR A 299 -10.55 9.56 -0.08
C TYR A 299 -12.04 9.88 -0.34
N ALA A 300 -12.58 9.44 -1.48
CA ALA A 300 -13.93 9.80 -1.91
C ALA A 300 -15.01 9.12 -1.07
N LEU A 301 -14.79 7.87 -0.66
CA LEU A 301 -15.68 7.15 0.23
C LEU A 301 -15.46 7.55 1.69
N TRP A 302 -14.22 7.83 2.10
CA TRP A 302 -13.91 8.26 3.47
C TRP A 302 -14.64 9.54 3.85
N ILE A 303 -14.72 10.54 2.97
CA ILE A 303 -15.41 11.80 3.28
C ILE A 303 -16.92 11.58 3.50
N LYS A 304 -17.55 10.73 2.70
CA LYS A 304 -18.96 10.34 2.84
C LYS A 304 -19.19 9.53 4.12
N ALA A 305 -18.34 8.54 4.39
CA ALA A 305 -18.38 7.78 5.63
C ALA A 305 -18.22 8.69 6.86
N LYS A 306 -17.34 9.70 6.77
CA LYS A 306 -17.14 10.66 7.86
C LYS A 306 -18.37 11.53 8.08
N GLN A 307 -19.03 11.98 7.03
CA GLN A 307 -20.30 12.69 7.13
C GLN A 307 -21.38 11.82 7.77
N ILE A 308 -21.50 10.55 7.37
CA ILE A 308 -22.45 9.60 7.96
C ILE A 308 -22.20 9.48 9.47
N LEU A 309 -20.97 9.19 9.89
CA LEU A 309 -20.65 9.02 11.32
C LEU A 309 -20.80 10.30 12.15
N CYS A 310 -20.57 11.48 11.56
CA CYS A 310 -20.72 12.74 12.27
C CYS A 310 -22.20 13.15 12.48
N ASN A 311 -23.11 12.64 11.65
CA ASN A 311 -24.53 13.04 11.67
C ASN A 311 -25.47 11.92 12.13
N THR A 312 -25.01 10.68 12.23
CA THR A 312 -25.80 9.57 12.76
C THR A 312 -25.93 9.61 14.29
N GLN A 313 -27.10 9.22 14.79
CA GLN A 313 -27.35 8.95 16.22
C GLN A 313 -27.32 7.44 16.53
N ASP A 314 -26.94 6.62 15.55
CA ASP A 314 -26.90 5.17 15.69
C ASP A 314 -25.74 4.73 16.61
N LYS A 315 -26.11 4.22 17.79
CA LYS A 315 -25.16 3.75 18.80
C LYS A 315 -24.36 2.54 18.37
N GLU A 316 -24.83 1.75 17.39
CA GLU A 316 -24.08 0.60 16.87
C GLU A 316 -22.77 1.04 16.20
N LEU A 317 -22.71 2.29 15.70
CA LEU A 317 -21.55 2.84 15.02
C LEU A 317 -20.62 3.66 15.94
N GLU A 318 -20.93 3.82 17.23
CA GLU A 318 -20.08 4.57 18.19
C GLU A 318 -18.66 4.00 18.32
N SER A 319 -18.51 2.68 18.13
CA SER A 319 -17.23 1.98 18.20
C SER A 319 -16.35 2.18 16.96
N VAL A 320 -16.90 2.75 15.89
CA VAL A 320 -16.24 2.85 14.58
C VAL A 320 -15.26 4.02 14.54
N GLN A 321 -14.03 3.74 14.10
CA GLN A 321 -12.97 4.70 13.85
C GLN A 321 -12.57 4.65 12.38
N LEU A 322 -12.84 5.74 11.66
CA LEU A 322 -12.51 5.86 10.25
C LEU A 322 -11.04 6.18 10.03
N ARG A 323 -10.44 5.50 9.05
CA ARG A 323 -9.09 5.76 8.56
C ARG A 323 -9.13 6.12 7.08
N LEU A 324 -8.44 7.18 6.70
CA LEU A 324 -8.17 7.46 5.30
C LEU A 324 -7.14 6.44 4.78
N GLY A 325 -7.37 5.89 3.60
CA GLY A 325 -6.45 4.96 2.94
C GLY A 325 -5.03 5.54 2.91
N GLY A 326 -4.03 4.71 3.24
CA GLY A 326 -2.66 5.18 3.46
C GLY A 326 -2.06 5.92 2.26
N PHE A 327 -2.37 5.45 1.04
CA PHE A 327 -1.98 6.13 -0.19
C PHE A 327 -2.60 7.53 -0.31
N HIS A 328 -3.92 7.65 -0.12
CA HIS A 328 -4.62 8.94 -0.16
C HIS A 328 -4.22 9.88 0.98
N LEU A 329 -3.86 9.34 2.15
CA LEU A 329 -3.31 10.12 3.25
C LEU A 329 -1.97 10.76 2.84
N LEU A 330 -1.07 9.98 2.24
CA LEU A 330 0.21 10.49 1.75
C LEU A 330 0.03 11.50 0.62
N MET A 331 -0.87 11.22 -0.35
CA MET A 331 -1.20 12.19 -1.40
C MET A 331 -1.72 13.50 -0.84
N SER A 332 -2.67 13.42 0.11
CA SER A 332 -3.26 14.59 0.75
C SER A 332 -2.21 15.39 1.53
N TYR A 333 -1.29 14.70 2.22
CA TYR A 333 -0.18 15.33 2.93
C TYR A 333 0.76 16.07 1.98
N LEU A 334 1.19 15.44 0.89
CA LEU A 334 2.08 16.08 -0.10
C LEU A 334 1.41 17.27 -0.79
N LYS A 335 0.12 17.15 -1.12
CA LYS A 335 -0.66 18.28 -1.63
C LYS A 335 -0.73 19.43 -0.62
N ALA A 336 -0.94 19.13 0.66
CA ALA A 336 -0.95 20.14 1.71
C ALA A 336 0.41 20.83 1.85
N VAL A 337 1.53 20.09 1.74
CA VAL A 337 2.87 20.68 1.67
C VAL A 337 2.99 21.63 0.49
N GLY A 338 2.54 21.22 -0.71
CA GLY A 338 2.55 22.06 -1.90
C GLY A 338 1.77 23.38 -1.71
N THR A 339 0.59 23.31 -1.08
CA THR A 339 -0.24 24.48 -0.77
C THR A 339 0.37 25.38 0.30
N ILE A 340 0.86 24.81 1.41
CA ILE A 340 1.43 25.58 2.54
C ILE A 340 2.76 26.25 2.13
N MET A 341 3.55 25.56 1.30
CA MET A 341 4.85 26.04 0.85
C MET A 341 4.77 26.82 -0.46
N ASP A 342 3.58 27.21 -0.92
CA ASP A 342 3.46 28.07 -2.09
C ASP A 342 4.20 29.40 -1.85
N GLY A 343 4.88 29.89 -2.89
CA GLY A 343 5.77 31.06 -2.78
C GLY A 343 7.11 30.84 -2.05
N SER A 344 7.36 29.67 -1.44
CA SER A 344 8.63 29.40 -0.72
C SER A 344 9.86 29.21 -1.63
N GLY A 345 9.65 29.14 -2.94
CA GLY A 345 10.66 28.73 -3.91
C GLY A 345 10.74 27.22 -4.15
N ILE A 346 9.93 26.39 -3.47
CA ILE A 346 9.90 24.93 -3.72
C ILE A 346 9.59 24.57 -5.18
N LYS A 347 8.72 25.35 -5.85
CA LYS A 347 8.44 25.20 -7.29
C LYS A 347 9.70 25.46 -8.12
N VAL A 348 10.44 26.53 -7.81
CA VAL A 348 11.69 26.88 -8.50
C VAL A 348 12.73 25.78 -8.32
N LEU A 349 12.84 25.24 -7.11
CA LEU A 349 13.73 24.12 -6.82
C LEU A 349 13.36 22.88 -7.66
N PHE A 350 12.08 22.51 -7.73
CA PHE A 350 11.64 21.36 -8.50
C PHE A 350 11.87 21.53 -10.01
N VAL A 351 11.73 22.75 -10.55
CA VAL A 351 11.98 23.03 -11.98
C VAL A 351 13.44 22.82 -12.38
N THR A 352 14.39 22.80 -11.43
CA THR A 352 15.80 22.52 -11.75
C THR A 352 16.04 21.08 -12.23
N VAL A 353 15.13 20.16 -11.91
CA VAL A 353 15.23 18.72 -12.26
C VAL A 353 14.06 18.25 -13.13
N PHE A 354 12.88 18.83 -12.96
CA PHE A 354 11.65 18.39 -13.62
C PHE A 354 11.11 19.46 -14.57
N ALA A 355 10.49 19.03 -15.68
CA ALA A 355 9.82 19.94 -16.61
C ALA A 355 8.73 20.76 -15.91
N THR A 356 8.61 22.05 -16.23
CA THR A 356 7.70 23.00 -15.56
C THR A 356 6.26 22.51 -15.50
N ASN A 357 5.73 21.98 -16.62
CA ASN A 357 4.36 21.45 -16.69
C ASN A 357 4.13 20.22 -15.79
N SER A 358 5.19 19.52 -15.40
CA SER A 358 5.13 18.40 -14.45
C SER A 358 5.05 18.89 -13.01
N VAL A 359 5.73 19.98 -12.67
CA VAL A 359 5.87 20.46 -11.29
C VAL A 359 4.52 20.85 -10.69
N ASP A 360 3.63 21.47 -11.48
CA ASP A 360 2.28 21.83 -11.01
C ASP A 360 1.44 20.59 -10.68
N LYS A 361 1.57 19.51 -11.46
CA LYS A 361 0.93 18.22 -11.19
C LYS A 361 1.53 17.55 -9.94
N MET A 362 2.83 17.73 -9.70
CA MET A 362 3.53 17.18 -8.54
C MET A 362 3.16 17.91 -7.24
N LEU A 363 3.09 19.25 -7.25
CA LEU A 363 2.68 20.05 -6.08
C LEU A 363 1.21 19.83 -5.72
N ASN A 364 0.35 19.56 -6.71
CA ASN A 364 -1.03 19.12 -6.49
C ASN A 364 -1.15 17.61 -6.16
N CYS A 365 -0.04 16.88 -6.16
CA CYS A 365 0.07 15.44 -5.96
C CYS A 365 -0.81 14.59 -6.89
N THR A 366 -1.13 15.06 -8.11
CA THR A 366 -1.82 14.23 -9.11
C THR A 366 -0.89 13.23 -9.78
N THR A 367 0.43 13.47 -9.72
CA THR A 367 1.47 12.53 -10.15
C THR A 367 2.30 12.07 -8.95
N TYR A 368 1.72 11.17 -8.14
CA TYR A 368 2.24 10.77 -6.83
C TYR A 368 3.72 10.34 -6.84
N SER A 369 4.10 9.40 -7.71
CA SER A 369 5.47 8.86 -7.75
C SER A 369 6.53 9.93 -8.03
N ARG A 370 6.21 10.89 -8.92
CA ARG A 370 7.08 12.04 -9.20
C ARG A 370 7.11 13.02 -8.02
N ALA A 371 5.96 13.29 -7.41
CA ALA A 371 5.87 14.19 -6.26
C ALA A 371 6.73 13.68 -5.10
N ILE A 372 6.61 12.41 -4.71
CA ILE A 372 7.45 11.80 -3.67
C ILE A 372 8.92 11.93 -3.99
N ARG A 373 9.32 11.58 -5.22
CA ARG A 373 10.73 11.66 -5.63
C ARG A 373 11.28 13.07 -5.49
N ALA A 374 10.52 14.08 -5.92
CA ALA A 374 10.93 15.47 -5.82
C ALA A 374 11.04 15.97 -4.38
N HIS A 375 10.10 15.59 -3.51
CA HIS A 375 10.18 15.92 -2.08
C HIS A 375 11.37 15.25 -1.40
N ILE A 376 11.69 13.99 -1.72
CA ILE A 376 12.89 13.31 -1.21
C ILE A 376 14.16 14.03 -1.68
N LEU A 377 14.26 14.35 -2.98
CA LEU A 377 15.41 15.07 -3.54
C LEU A 377 15.60 16.46 -2.91
N ALA A 378 14.52 17.22 -2.74
CA ALA A 378 14.58 18.52 -2.09
C ALA A 378 14.96 18.40 -0.60
N ALA A 379 14.40 17.42 0.12
CA ALA A 379 14.78 17.18 1.51
C ALA A 379 16.27 16.83 1.64
N THR A 380 16.81 15.99 0.75
CA THR A 380 18.25 15.67 0.71
C THR A 380 19.09 16.90 0.40
N ALA A 381 18.76 17.66 -0.66
CA ALA A 381 19.52 18.84 -1.07
C ALA A 381 19.53 19.93 0.02
N ILE A 382 18.37 20.22 0.62
CA ILE A 382 18.27 21.14 1.76
C ILE A 382 19.05 20.58 2.95
N GLY A 383 18.97 19.27 3.19
CA GLY A 383 19.74 18.58 4.22
C GLY A 383 21.24 18.80 4.07
N GLU A 384 21.80 18.64 2.87
CA GLU A 384 23.22 18.86 2.61
C GLU A 384 23.64 20.32 2.86
N LEU A 385 22.78 21.30 2.53
CA LEU A 385 23.02 22.70 2.85
C LEU A 385 23.01 22.97 4.36
N ILE A 386 22.13 22.28 5.10
CA ILE A 386 22.10 22.35 6.57
C ILE A 386 23.37 21.71 7.14
N ALA A 387 23.80 20.54 6.63
CA ALA A 387 25.03 19.88 7.03
C ALA A 387 26.26 20.78 6.82
N LYS A 388 26.34 21.44 5.65
CA LYS A 388 27.36 22.46 5.37
C LYS A 388 27.34 23.62 6.37
N THR A 389 26.14 24.11 6.70
CA THR A 389 25.97 25.18 7.70
C THR A 389 26.37 24.71 9.09
N ALA A 390 26.14 23.44 9.41
CA ALA A 390 26.43 22.85 10.71
C ALA A 390 27.91 22.91 11.08
N GLU A 391 28.78 22.77 10.09
CA GLU A 391 30.24 22.86 10.24
C GLU A 391 30.78 24.31 10.18
N SER A 392 29.93 25.31 9.97
CA SER A 392 30.38 26.70 9.92
C SER A 392 30.83 27.20 11.29
N GLU A 393 31.85 28.06 11.30
CA GLU A 393 32.31 28.72 12.52
C GLU A 393 31.17 29.50 13.20
N GLU A 394 30.27 30.11 12.42
CA GLU A 394 29.10 30.81 12.94
C GLU A 394 28.23 29.87 13.78
N ASN A 395 27.86 28.69 13.25
CA ASN A 395 27.03 27.74 13.97
C ASN A 395 27.73 27.20 15.23
N ILE A 396 29.00 26.81 15.07
CA ILE A 396 29.82 26.27 16.16
C ILE A 396 30.01 27.31 17.27
N ASN A 397 30.21 28.58 16.94
CA ASN A 397 30.40 29.64 17.92
C ASN A 397 29.09 30.04 18.61
N LYS A 398 27.98 30.06 17.87
CA LYS A 398 26.66 30.46 18.37
C LYS A 398 26.14 29.54 19.48
N HIS A 399 26.50 28.26 19.45
CA HIS A 399 26.08 27.29 20.46
C HIS A 399 27.20 27.00 21.45
N SER A 400 26.93 27.22 22.73
CA SER A 400 27.87 26.92 23.82
C SER A 400 27.99 25.41 24.09
N ASN A 401 26.92 24.65 23.83
CA ASN A 401 26.87 23.20 23.98
C ASN A 401 26.23 22.53 22.75
N ILE A 402 26.93 21.57 22.18
CA ILE A 402 26.52 20.64 21.12
C ILE A 402 26.99 19.27 21.59
N SER A 403 26.07 18.47 22.15
CA SER A 403 26.41 17.19 22.79
C SER A 403 27.19 16.27 21.85
N GLY A 404 28.32 15.75 22.32
CA GLY A 404 29.25 14.92 21.56
C GLY A 404 30.25 15.68 20.67
N ILE A 405 30.14 17.01 20.55
CA ILE A 405 31.00 17.86 19.71
C ILE A 405 31.68 18.98 20.50
N LYS A 406 30.91 19.79 21.22
CA LYS A 406 31.38 20.97 21.96
C LYS A 406 30.62 21.07 23.26
N THR A 407 31.28 20.95 24.39
CA THR A 407 30.62 21.01 25.71
C THR A 407 31.00 22.28 26.46
N PHE A 408 30.02 22.96 27.04
CA PHE A 408 30.27 24.04 27.99
C PHE A 408 30.60 23.44 29.36
N ASP A 409 31.80 23.71 29.86
CA ASP A 409 32.22 23.39 31.21
C ASP A 409 32.62 24.72 31.88
N PRO A 410 31.87 25.20 32.91
CA PRO A 410 32.18 26.44 33.61
C PRO A 410 33.58 26.46 34.25
N CYS A 411 34.15 25.29 34.50
CA CYS A 411 35.43 25.12 35.18
C CYS A 411 36.60 24.93 34.19
N ARG A 412 36.37 24.87 32.88
CA ARG A 412 37.41 24.69 31.85
C ARG A 412 37.32 25.78 30.79
N ALA A 413 38.47 26.12 30.22
CA ALA A 413 38.49 27.00 29.04
C ALA A 413 37.70 26.34 27.88
N PRO A 414 36.89 27.11 27.14
CA PRO A 414 36.15 26.57 26.01
C PRO A 414 37.11 25.97 24.97
N PRO A 415 36.74 24.85 24.32
CA PRO A 415 37.62 24.20 23.36
C PRO A 415 37.90 25.15 22.18
N SER A 416 39.16 25.16 21.73
CA SER A 416 39.54 25.94 20.55
C SER A 416 38.76 25.49 19.31
N MET A 417 38.53 26.39 18.35
CA MET A 417 37.85 26.05 17.09
C MET A 417 38.55 24.89 16.36
N MET A 418 39.89 24.88 16.35
CA MET A 418 40.66 23.76 15.79
C MET A 418 40.38 22.42 16.50
N SER A 419 40.23 22.44 17.81
CA SER A 419 39.90 21.23 18.58
C SER A 419 38.51 20.71 18.24
N VAL A 420 37.51 21.60 18.14
CA VAL A 420 36.14 21.24 17.76
C VAL A 420 36.12 20.69 16.33
N GLN A 421 36.80 21.35 15.38
CA GLN A 421 36.86 20.89 14.00
C GLN A 421 37.54 19.52 13.86
N ARG A 422 38.56 19.22 14.68
CA ARG A 422 39.17 17.88 14.73
C ARG A 422 38.18 16.82 15.21
N ILE A 423 37.34 17.13 16.20
CA ILE A 423 36.28 16.23 16.67
C ILE A 423 35.27 15.99 15.54
N ILE A 424 34.76 17.05 14.92
CA ILE A 424 33.81 16.95 13.79
C ILE A 424 34.39 16.08 12.66
N ASN A 425 35.65 16.34 12.26
CA ASN A 425 36.32 15.56 11.21
C ASN A 425 36.48 14.08 11.60
N LYS A 426 36.80 13.78 12.86
CA LYS A 426 36.86 12.41 13.37
C LYS A 426 35.49 11.72 13.26
N LYS A 427 34.42 12.38 13.73
CA LYS A 427 33.05 11.84 13.68
C LYS A 427 32.57 11.60 12.25
N LYS A 428 32.85 12.54 11.33
CA LYS A 428 32.59 12.36 9.89
C LYS A 428 33.31 11.14 9.32
N SER A 429 34.60 10.96 9.64
CA SER A 429 35.36 9.80 9.18
C SER A 429 34.75 8.49 9.69
N GLN A 430 34.29 8.44 10.94
CA GLN A 430 33.63 7.25 11.50
C GLN A 430 32.29 6.98 10.81
N LEU A 431 31.51 8.02 10.53
CA LEU A 431 30.24 7.92 9.81
C LEU A 431 30.45 7.47 8.35
N SER A 432 31.45 8.00 7.65
CA SER A 432 31.83 7.52 6.31
C SER A 432 32.23 6.05 6.33
N THR A 433 33.02 5.61 7.31
CA THR A 433 33.38 4.19 7.45
C THR A 433 32.14 3.32 7.68
N LEU A 434 31.23 3.74 8.56
CA LEU A 434 29.97 3.04 8.82
C LEU A 434 29.12 2.90 7.53
N LEU A 435 29.09 3.93 6.69
CA LEU A 435 28.25 3.95 5.49
C LEU A 435 28.93 3.38 4.22
N ASN A 436 30.27 3.36 4.15
CA ASN A 436 30.98 2.78 3.01
C ASN A 436 30.72 1.28 2.86
N ASP A 437 30.51 0.57 3.97
CA ASP A 437 30.19 -0.86 3.99
C ASP A 437 28.66 -1.13 3.96
N PHE A 438 27.84 -0.10 3.70
CA PHE A 438 26.38 -0.22 3.80
C PHE A 438 25.79 -1.24 2.84
N LYS A 439 26.44 -1.48 1.70
CA LYS A 439 25.94 -2.46 0.72
C LYS A 439 25.96 -3.87 1.29
N ASP A 440 27.07 -4.24 1.94
CA ASP A 440 27.36 -5.59 2.36
C ASP A 440 26.95 -5.81 3.82
N ASN A 441 27.14 -4.80 4.69
CA ASN A 441 26.81 -4.84 6.12
C ASN A 441 26.02 -3.59 6.55
N PRO A 442 24.72 -3.47 6.18
CA PRO A 442 23.91 -2.33 6.61
C PRO A 442 23.70 -2.36 8.14
N PRO A 443 23.92 -1.23 8.85
CA PRO A 443 23.59 -1.13 10.27
C PRO A 443 22.07 -1.24 10.48
N SER A 444 21.64 -1.74 11.64
CA SER A 444 20.22 -1.74 11.99
C SER A 444 19.73 -0.33 12.36
N LEU A 445 18.42 -0.13 12.32
CA LEU A 445 17.77 1.09 12.79
C LEU A 445 18.21 1.48 14.21
N ASP A 446 18.17 0.52 15.14
CA ASP A 446 18.55 0.73 16.54
C ASP A 446 20.04 1.05 16.66
N SER A 447 20.89 0.36 15.91
CA SER A 447 22.33 0.62 15.90
C SER A 447 22.65 2.06 15.49
N ILE A 448 21.94 2.63 14.50
CA ILE A 448 22.13 4.03 14.12
C ILE A 448 21.64 4.98 15.21
N ASN A 449 20.47 4.70 15.80
CA ASN A 449 19.88 5.57 16.83
C ASN A 449 20.70 5.59 18.12
N GLU A 450 21.35 4.49 18.48
CA GLU A 450 22.15 4.35 19.70
C GLU A 450 23.62 4.74 19.51
N ASN A 451 24.11 4.81 18.27
CA ASN A 451 25.51 5.14 17.98
C ASN A 451 25.83 6.60 18.35
N ASP A 452 26.80 6.78 19.25
CA ASP A 452 27.22 8.09 19.76
C ASP A 452 27.74 9.03 18.66
N ASP A 453 28.38 8.51 17.61
CA ASP A 453 28.87 9.33 16.50
C ASP A 453 27.70 9.83 15.66
N CYS A 454 26.74 8.97 15.34
CA CYS A 454 25.50 9.35 14.64
C CYS A 454 24.71 10.38 15.44
N ARG A 455 24.59 10.19 16.77
CA ARG A 455 23.92 11.15 17.67
C ARG A 455 24.66 12.47 17.77
N ALA A 456 25.99 12.48 17.84
CA ALA A 456 26.78 13.71 17.85
C ALA A 456 26.60 14.50 16.54
N MET A 457 26.62 13.81 15.40
CA MET A 457 26.39 14.43 14.09
C MET A 457 24.94 14.90 13.91
N PHE A 458 23.97 14.19 14.50
CA PHE A 458 22.58 14.63 14.63
C PHE A 458 22.46 15.91 15.47
N ASN A 459 23.15 16.00 16.61
CA ASN A 459 23.13 17.19 17.47
C ASN A 459 23.76 18.39 16.76
N LEU A 460 24.86 18.18 16.05
CA LEU A 460 25.49 19.22 15.22
C LEU A 460 24.52 19.72 14.14
N PHE A 461 23.87 18.80 13.43
CA PHE A 461 22.86 19.12 12.43
C PHE A 461 21.68 19.91 13.02
N SER A 462 21.17 19.47 14.17
CA SER A 462 20.06 20.11 14.89
C SER A 462 20.42 21.54 15.33
N SER A 463 21.64 21.77 15.83
CA SER A 463 22.11 23.13 16.16
C SER A 463 22.12 24.07 14.95
N ALA A 464 22.47 23.55 13.77
CA ALA A 464 22.44 24.31 12.52
C ALA A 464 21.01 24.68 12.13
N LEU A 465 20.07 23.75 12.30
CA LEU A 465 18.65 23.99 12.05
C LEU A 465 18.10 25.08 12.99
N GLU A 466 18.50 25.10 14.26
CA GLU A 466 18.16 26.17 15.20
C GLU A 466 18.76 27.52 14.78
N THR A 467 20.05 27.53 14.39
CA THR A 467 20.71 28.73 13.83
C THR A 467 19.91 29.28 12.65
N LEU A 468 19.54 28.43 11.69
CA LEU A 468 18.82 28.84 10.49
C LEU A 468 17.40 29.32 10.80
N LYS A 469 16.65 28.63 11.67
CA LYS A 469 15.32 29.07 12.10
C LYS A 469 15.34 30.46 12.73
N SER A 470 16.37 30.77 13.51
CA SER A 470 16.51 32.08 14.17
C SER A 470 16.79 33.24 13.20
N ARG A 471 17.25 32.97 11.97
CA ARG A 471 17.48 34.01 10.96
C ARG A 471 16.17 34.58 10.39
N GLY A 472 15.05 33.88 10.57
CA GLY A 472 13.77 34.22 9.95
C GLY A 472 13.80 34.09 8.41
N PRO A 473 12.68 34.37 7.72
CA PRO A 473 12.68 34.47 6.27
C PRO A 473 13.57 35.64 5.84
N LEU A 474 14.47 35.40 4.88
CA LEU A 474 15.19 36.48 4.22
C LEU A 474 14.15 37.42 3.61
N LYS A 475 14.08 38.67 4.07
CA LYS A 475 13.30 39.70 3.38
C LYS A 475 13.77 39.72 1.92
N SER A 476 12.85 39.46 0.99
CA SER A 476 13.17 39.46 -0.43
C SER A 476 13.80 40.79 -0.81
N ARG A 477 14.95 40.75 -1.47
CA ARG A 477 15.62 41.90 -2.13
C ARG A 477 14.81 42.45 -3.33
N ILE A 478 13.48 42.35 -3.30
CA ILE A 478 12.58 42.85 -4.35
C ILE A 478 12.02 44.24 -3.97
N ASP A 479 12.20 44.67 -2.72
CA ASP A 479 11.83 46.03 -2.25
C ASP A 479 13.06 46.94 -1.97
N GLN A 480 14.20 46.67 -2.61
CA GLN A 480 15.37 47.57 -2.69
C GLN A 480 15.82 47.64 -4.14
#